data_AF-A0A934VLS5-F1
#
_entry.id   AF-A0A934VLS5-F1
#
_cell.length_a   1.000
_cell.length_b   1.000
_cell.length_c   1.000
_cell.angle_alpha   90.00
_cell.angle_beta   90.00
_cell.angle_gamma   90.00
#
_symmetry.space_group_name_H-M   'P 1'
#
loop_
_entity.id
_entity.type
_entity.pdbx_description
1 polymer ?
#
loop_
_entity_poly.entity_id
_entity_poly.type
_entity_poly.pdbx_seq_one_letter_code
_entity_poly.pdbx_strand_id
1 'polypeptide(L)'
;MTTEEIQDYIENAISVQLEGYMTESGEMRTSEGGDGRFLGQVRATRYSGLPGGKSLFLAIGETEKGVQIIKFGSTEVLTPDENDLNMVLQKELGLGKN
;
A
#
# COMPACT_ATOMS: atom_id res chain seq x y z
N MET A 1 -11.84 5.06 -2.95
CA MET A 1 -10.99 4.48 -4.00
C MET A 1 -11.08 2.96 -3.91
N THR A 2 -11.06 2.24 -5.03
CA THR A 2 -10.99 0.77 -5.06
C THR A 2 -9.57 0.29 -4.76
N THR A 3 -9.41 -1.02 -4.55
CA THR A 3 -8.09 -1.62 -4.31
C THR A 3 -7.15 -1.42 -5.51
N GLU A 4 -7.65 -1.55 -6.74
CA GLU A 4 -6.87 -1.31 -7.97
C GLU A 4 -6.48 0.16 -8.10
N GLU A 5 -7.41 1.09 -7.88
CA GLU A 5 -7.12 2.53 -7.95
C GLU A 5 -6.02 2.94 -6.97
N ILE A 6 -6.05 2.41 -5.75
CA ILE A 6 -5.02 2.65 -4.73
C ILE A 6 -3.68 2.09 -5.18
N GLN A 7 -3.66 0.85 -5.68
CA GLN A 7 -2.42 0.20 -6.13
C GLN A 7 -1.79 0.97 -7.29
N ASP A 8 -2.59 1.29 -8.31
CA ASP A 8 -2.13 2.05 -9.48
C ASP A 8 -1.61 3.43 -9.07
N TYR A 9 -2.26 4.09 -8.10
CA TYR A 9 -1.79 5.38 -7.59
C TYR A 9 -0.40 5.28 -6.96
N ILE A 10 -0.21 4.31 -6.05
CA ILE A 10 1.07 4.12 -5.36
C ILE A 10 2.15 3.69 -6.35
N GLU A 11 1.86 2.75 -7.25
CA GLU A 11 2.81 2.26 -8.25
C GLU A 11 3.25 3.37 -9.20
N ASN A 12 2.32 4.20 -9.68
CA ASN A 12 2.65 5.34 -10.52
C ASN A 12 3.49 6.37 -9.76
N ALA A 13 3.18 6.66 -8.50
CA ALA A 13 3.95 7.63 -7.72
C ALA A 13 5.40 7.16 -7.47
N ILE A 14 5.60 5.86 -7.25
CA ILE A 14 6.90 5.24 -7.05
C ILE A 14 7.67 5.19 -8.37
N SER A 15 7.08 4.65 -9.45
CA SER A 15 7.74 4.48 -10.75
C SER A 15 8.21 5.78 -11.39
N VAL A 16 7.49 6.88 -11.17
CA VAL A 16 7.87 8.20 -11.70
C VAL A 16 9.10 8.79 -11.00
N GLN A 17 9.33 8.45 -9.73
CA GLN A 17 10.34 9.10 -8.90
C GLN A 17 11.51 8.19 -8.51
N LEU A 18 11.34 6.87 -8.60
CA LEU A 18 12.33 5.88 -8.19
C LEU A 18 12.62 4.91 -9.35
N GLU A 19 13.90 4.77 -9.67
CA GLU A 19 14.39 3.84 -10.69
C GLU A 19 15.03 2.60 -10.05
N GLY A 20 14.98 1.46 -10.75
CA GLY A 20 15.71 0.25 -10.36
C GLY A 20 15.13 -0.52 -9.16
N TYR A 21 13.95 -0.13 -8.66
CA TYR A 21 13.23 -0.91 -7.66
C TYR A 21 12.57 -2.15 -8.31
N MET A 22 12.32 -3.17 -7.50
CA MET A 22 11.62 -4.38 -7.89
C MET A 22 10.32 -4.53 -7.10
N THR A 23 9.28 -4.98 -7.79
CA THR A 23 7.95 -5.20 -7.21
C THR A 23 7.56 -6.66 -7.27
N GLU A 24 7.00 -7.17 -6.18
CA GLU A 24 6.36 -8.47 -6.14
C GLU A 24 4.97 -8.31 -5.53
N SER A 25 3.94 -8.60 -6.31
CA SER A 25 2.54 -8.49 -5.86
C SER A 25 1.89 -9.86 -5.77
N GLY A 26 1.06 -10.05 -4.76
CA GLY A 26 0.28 -11.25 -4.55
C GLY A 26 -1.05 -10.95 -3.89
N GLU A 27 -1.96 -11.91 -3.95
CA GLU A 27 -3.23 -11.86 -3.25
C GLU A 27 -3.26 -12.97 -2.21
N MET A 28 -3.73 -12.62 -1.02
CA MET A 28 -3.90 -13.56 0.07
C MET A 28 -5.32 -13.47 0.60
N ARG A 29 -5.87 -14.61 0.99
CA ARG A 29 -7.13 -14.67 1.73
C ARG A 29 -6.81 -14.77 3.21
N THR A 30 -7.38 -13.89 4.01
CA THR A 30 -7.30 -13.98 5.47
C THR A 30 -8.12 -15.18 5.97
N SER A 31 -7.91 -15.56 7.23
CA SER A 31 -8.78 -16.52 7.90
C SER A 31 -10.24 -16.01 7.97
N GLU A 32 -11.19 -16.88 8.30
CA GLU A 32 -12.60 -16.50 8.49
C GLU A 32 -12.79 -15.40 9.55
N GLY A 33 -11.89 -15.31 10.54
CA GLY A 33 -11.89 -14.24 11.55
C GLY A 33 -11.03 -13.02 11.20
N GLY A 34 -10.47 -12.97 9.99
CA GLY A 34 -9.49 -11.96 9.59
C GLY A 34 -8.07 -12.28 10.05
N ASP A 35 -7.13 -11.40 9.73
CA ASP A 35 -5.76 -11.39 10.30
C ASP A 35 -5.56 -10.14 11.16
N GLY A 36 -6.53 -9.90 12.05
CA GLY A 36 -6.62 -8.69 12.85
C GLY A 36 -7.28 -7.55 12.11
N ARG A 37 -6.51 -6.74 11.36
CA ARG A 37 -7.04 -5.51 10.72
C ARG A 37 -7.69 -5.74 9.36
N PHE A 38 -7.28 -6.79 8.67
CA PHE A 38 -7.79 -7.14 7.35
C PHE A 38 -8.72 -8.35 7.43
N LEU A 39 -9.79 -8.32 6.65
CA LEU A 39 -10.76 -9.40 6.49
C LEU A 39 -10.96 -9.70 5.00
N GLY A 40 -11.04 -10.98 4.66
CA GLY A 40 -11.35 -11.44 3.31
C GLY A 40 -10.11 -11.45 2.42
N GLN A 41 -10.17 -10.73 1.30
CA GLN A 41 -9.09 -10.69 0.31
C GLN A 41 -8.19 -9.48 0.58
N VAL A 42 -6.87 -9.73 0.61
CA VAL A 42 -5.85 -8.70 0.77
C VAL A 42 -4.88 -8.78 -0.38
N ARG A 43 -4.65 -7.64 -1.01
CA ARG A 43 -3.61 -7.48 -2.02
C ARG A 43 -2.36 -6.96 -1.34
N ALA A 44 -1.27 -7.72 -1.45
CA ALA A 44 0.00 -7.38 -0.84
C ALA A 44 1.06 -7.16 -1.92
N THR A 45 1.81 -6.07 -1.82
CA THR A 45 2.91 -5.74 -2.73
C THR A 45 4.16 -5.44 -1.93
N ARG A 46 5.26 -6.10 -2.28
CA ARG A 46 6.60 -5.80 -1.77
C ARG A 46 7.34 -4.93 -2.77
N TYR A 47 7.83 -3.79 -2.31
CA TYR A 47 8.75 -2.91 -3.01
C TYR A 47 10.15 -3.13 -2.45
N SER A 48 11.10 -3.52 -3.28
CA SER A 48 12.50 -3.80 -2.89
C SER A 48 13.47 -3.04 -3.78
N GLY A 49 14.72 -2.89 -3.36
CA GLY A 49 15.69 -2.05 -4.07
C GLY A 49 15.41 -0.54 -3.92
N LEU A 50 14.60 -0.16 -2.92
CA LEU A 50 14.33 1.24 -2.61
C LEU A 50 15.58 1.94 -2.04
N PRO A 51 15.67 3.28 -2.14
CA PRO A 51 16.78 4.04 -1.60
C PRO A 51 17.15 3.65 -0.16
N GLY A 52 18.45 3.47 0.08
CA GLY A 52 18.96 2.96 1.37
C GLY A 52 18.81 1.44 1.56
N GLY A 53 18.55 0.68 0.50
CA GLY A 53 18.47 -0.78 0.52
C GLY A 53 17.24 -1.34 1.24
N LYS A 54 16.22 -0.50 1.43
CA LYS A 54 15.01 -0.86 2.19
C LYS A 54 14.05 -1.71 1.33
N SER A 55 13.24 -2.50 2.02
CA SER A 55 12.02 -3.05 1.45
C SER A 55 10.82 -2.43 2.16
N LEU A 56 9.78 -2.08 1.40
CA LEU A 56 8.49 -1.66 1.93
C LEU A 56 7.41 -2.63 1.49
N PHE A 57 6.38 -2.74 2.32
CA PHE A 57 5.25 -3.62 2.09
C PHE A 57 3.98 -2.78 2.08
N LEU A 58 3.20 -2.94 1.01
CA LEU A 58 1.86 -2.43 0.86
C LEU A 58 0.88 -3.58 1.08
N ALA A 59 -0.12 -3.37 1.91
CA ALA A 59 -1.27 -4.25 2.03
C ALA A 59 -2.54 -3.41 1.85
N ILE A 60 -3.40 -3.82 0.93
CA ILE A 60 -4.68 -3.19 0.63
C ILE A 60 -5.76 -4.25 0.83
N GLY A 61 -6.78 -3.93 1.60
CA GLY A 61 -7.92 -4.82 1.78
C GLY A 61 -9.03 -4.12 2.56
N GLU A 62 -9.96 -4.89 3.08
CA GLU A 62 -11.09 -4.37 3.84
C GLU A 62 -10.99 -4.80 5.31
N THR A 63 -11.53 -3.98 6.20
CA THR A 63 -11.77 -4.37 7.59
C THR A 63 -13.06 -5.20 7.69
N GLU A 64 -13.30 -5.81 8.85
CA GLU A 64 -14.57 -6.50 9.13
C GLU A 64 -15.82 -5.63 8.91
N LYS A 65 -15.69 -4.31 9.01
CA LYS A 65 -16.78 -3.36 8.82
C LYS A 65 -17.00 -2.96 7.36
N GLY A 66 -16.32 -3.61 6.40
CA GLY A 66 -16.37 -3.25 4.97
C GLY A 66 -15.70 -1.92 4.66
N VAL A 67 -14.80 -1.46 5.52
CA VAL A 67 -14.02 -0.22 5.31
C VAL A 67 -12.72 -0.57 4.63
N GLN A 68 -12.43 0.05 3.49
CA GLN A 68 -11.13 -0.05 2.82
C GLN A 68 -10.02 0.44 3.75
N ILE A 69 -8.97 -0.35 3.90
CA ILE A 69 -7.80 -0.06 4.71
C ILE A 69 -6.55 -0.29 3.87
N ILE A 70 -5.57 0.58 4.04
CA ILE A 70 -4.22 0.38 3.52
C ILE A 70 -3.21 0.38 4.64
N LYS A 71 -2.17 -0.43 4.49
CA LYS A 71 -0.97 -0.39 5.31
C LYS A 71 0.23 -0.33 4.40
N PHE A 72 0.96 0.78 4.43
CA PHE A 72 2.19 0.95 3.68
C PHE A 72 3.36 1.23 4.61
N GLY A 73 4.33 0.33 4.63
CA GLY A 73 5.44 0.39 5.59
C GLY A 73 4.92 0.44 7.03
N SER A 74 5.21 1.55 7.71
CA SER A 74 4.74 1.79 9.09
C SER A 74 3.38 2.48 9.18
N THR A 75 2.88 3.02 8.07
CA THR A 75 1.68 3.87 8.03
C THR A 75 0.45 3.08 7.67
N GLU A 76 -0.68 3.46 8.24
CA GLU A 76 -1.97 2.84 8.02
C GLU A 76 -3.05 3.91 7.88
N VAL A 77 -3.94 3.74 6.91
CA VAL A 77 -5.04 4.68 6.62
C VAL A 77 -6.32 3.90 6.36
N LEU A 78 -7.41 4.38 6.95
CA LEU A 78 -8.77 3.92 6.69
C LEU A 78 -9.42 4.84 5.67
N THR A 79 -10.21 4.28 4.75
CA THR A 79 -10.89 5.00 3.66
C THR A 79 -9.97 5.98 2.93
N PRO A 80 -8.82 5.54 2.40
CA PRO A 80 -7.83 6.47 1.84
C PRO A 80 -8.40 7.24 0.65
N ASP A 81 -8.11 8.53 0.63
CA ASP A 81 -8.22 9.39 -0.54
C ASP A 81 -6.82 9.72 -1.13
N GLU A 82 -6.76 10.47 -2.22
CA GLU A 82 -5.48 10.84 -2.85
C GLU A 82 -4.56 11.64 -1.92
N ASN A 83 -5.10 12.48 -1.04
CA ASN A 83 -4.28 13.26 -0.12
C ASN A 83 -3.65 12.35 0.93
N ASP A 84 -4.42 11.40 1.47
CA ASP A 84 -3.89 10.39 2.38
C ASP A 84 -2.79 9.57 1.72
N LEU A 85 -3.01 9.12 0.47
CA LEU A 85 -1.99 8.37 -0.28
C LEU A 85 -0.71 9.18 -0.48
N ASN A 86 -0.82 10.47 -0.82
CA ASN A 86 0.34 11.36 -0.92
C ASN A 86 1.08 11.51 0.42
N MET A 87 0.35 11.70 1.52
CA MET A 87 0.97 11.80 2.85
C MET A 87 1.69 10.50 3.25
N VAL A 88 1.11 9.36 2.92
CA VAL A 88 1.70 8.03 3.15
C VAL A 88 2.99 7.86 2.34
N LEU A 89 2.97 8.18 1.05
CA LEU A 89 4.13 8.15 0.16
C LEU A 89 5.24 9.10 0.65
N GLN A 90 4.88 10.30 1.09
CA GLN A 90 5.82 11.29 1.60
C GLN A 90 6.49 10.80 2.88
N LYS A 91 5.72 10.20 3.78
CA LYS A 91 6.23 9.73 5.06
C LYS A 91 7.14 8.51 4.91
N GLU A 92 6.74 7.52 4.10
CA GLU A 92 7.45 6.24 4.01
C GLU A 92 8.61 6.27 3.01
N LEU A 93 8.46 7.04 1.92
CA LEU A 93 9.42 7.08 0.83
C LEU A 93 10.03 8.48 0.58
N GLY A 94 9.52 9.53 1.23
CA GLY A 94 9.93 10.90 0.92
C GLY A 94 9.38 11.41 -0.41
N LEU A 95 8.39 10.73 -1.00
CA LEU A 95 7.81 11.06 -2.30
C LEU A 95 6.58 11.97 -2.12
N GLY A 96 6.49 13.07 -2.85
CA GLY A 96 5.32 13.95 -2.80
C GLY A 96 5.23 14.80 -4.06
N LYS A 97 4.01 15.28 -4.38
CA LYS A 97 3.84 16.30 -5.41
C LYS A 97 4.65 17.55 -5.02
N ASN A 98 5.70 17.85 -5.78
CA ASN A 98 6.23 19.21 -5.88
C ASN A 98 5.21 20.12 -6.55
#